data_AF-A0A974HW06-F1
#
_entry.id   AF-A0A974HW06-F1
#
_cell.length_a   1.000
_cell.length_b   1.000
_cell.length_c   1.000
_cell.angle_alpha   90.00
_cell.angle_beta   90.00
_cell.angle_gamma   90.00
#
_symmetry.space_group_name_H-M   'P 1'
#
loop_
_entity.id
_entity.type
_entity.pdbx_description
1 polymer ?
#
loop_
_entity_poly.entity_id
_entity_poly.type
_entity_poly.pdbx_seq_one_letter_code
_entity_poly.pdbx_strand_id
1 'polypeptide(L)'
;MITCTKCSTGGIYIGETGQKLRTRMNHHRHKINTKSCDTPVGQHFCSQNYSLQGMKVLIQKGTEQERKIYEFKCMELNNTLRQGLNLGSGFMSHYVT
;
A
#
# COMPACT_ATOMS: atom_id res chain seq x y z
N MET A 1 -4.12 4.40 -0.13
CA MET A 1 -2.75 4.79 0.26
C MET A 1 -2.58 4.50 1.75
N ILE A 2 -1.50 3.81 2.11
CA ILE A 2 -1.10 3.54 3.49
C ILE A 2 0.20 4.31 3.75
N THR A 3 0.28 5.05 4.84
CA THR A 3 1.48 5.78 5.25
C THR A 3 1.91 5.42 6.66
N CYS A 4 3.22 5.43 6.89
CA CYS A 4 3.82 5.22 8.20
C CYS A 4 4.21 6.59 8.79
N THR A 5 3.66 6.92 9.96
CA THR A 5 3.93 8.20 10.65
C THR A 5 5.33 8.29 11.24
N LYS A 6 6.03 7.16 11.38
CA LYS A 6 7.39 7.11 11.90
C LYS A 6 8.46 7.31 10.82
N CYS A 7 8.11 7.16 9.55
CA CYS A 7 9.03 7.39 8.45
C CYS A 7 8.98 8.86 8.05
N SER A 8 10.14 9.53 8.08
CA SER A 8 10.31 10.87 7.50
C SER A 8 10.11 10.84 5.97
N THR A 9 10.60 9.78 5.32
CA THR A 9 10.43 9.50 3.90
C THR A 9 10.21 8.01 3.67
N GLY A 10 9.43 7.65 2.66
CA GLY A 10 9.40 6.28 2.12
C GLY A 10 8.52 5.26 2.82
N GLY A 11 7.83 5.64 3.90
CA GLY A 11 6.81 4.81 4.54
C GLY A 11 5.48 4.77 3.80
N ILE A 12 5.47 4.85 2.45
CA ILE A 12 4.26 5.00 1.64
C ILE A 12 4.03 3.74 0.80
N TYR A 13 2.84 3.17 0.91
CA TYR A 13 2.34 2.09 0.06
C TYR A 13 1.07 2.54 -0.66
N ILE A 14 1.01 2.32 -1.98
CA ILE A 14 -0.19 2.50 -2.79
C ILE A 14 -0.71 1.12 -3.19
N GLY A 15 -2.02 0.96 -3.10
CA GLY A 15 -2.70 -0.27 -3.50
C GLY A 15 -4.14 0.05 -3.87
N GLU A 16 -4.57 -0.41 -5.04
CA GLU A 16 -5.99 -0.50 -5.39
C GLU A 16 -6.61 -1.78 -4.80
N THR A 17 -7.93 -1.82 -4.78
CA THR A 17 -8.63 -3.07 -4.52
C THR A 17 -10.00 -3.06 -5.20
N GLY A 18 -10.33 -4.16 -5.88
CA GLY A 18 -11.70 -4.50 -6.29
C GLY A 18 -12.54 -5.09 -5.15
N GLN A 19 -11.94 -5.43 -4.01
CA GLN A 19 -12.64 -5.97 -2.85
C GLN A 19 -13.27 -4.84 -2.01
N LYS A 20 -14.17 -5.20 -1.10
CA LYS A 20 -14.60 -4.29 -0.04
C LYS A 20 -13.37 -3.79 0.74
N LEU A 21 -13.24 -2.48 0.91
CA LEU A 21 -12.11 -1.88 1.63
C LEU A 21 -11.88 -2.50 3.00
N ARG A 22 -12.95 -2.80 3.75
CA ARG A 22 -12.89 -3.49 5.05
C ARG A 22 -12.14 -4.83 4.95
N THR A 23 -12.42 -5.62 3.93
CA THR A 23 -11.74 -6.91 3.69
C THR A 23 -10.25 -6.70 3.45
N ARG A 24 -9.89 -5.74 2.58
CA ARG A 24 -8.47 -5.45 2.30
C ARG A 24 -7.72 -4.94 3.53
N MET A 25 -8.33 -4.06 4.33
CA MET A 25 -7.73 -3.57 5.57
C MET A 25 -7.60 -4.65 6.65
N ASN A 26 -8.58 -5.55 6.75
CA ASN A 26 -8.50 -6.70 7.65
C ASN A 26 -7.37 -7.65 7.24
N HIS A 27 -7.15 -7.86 5.94
CA HIS A 27 -6.02 -8.65 5.46
C HIS A 27 -4.69 -8.02 5.89
N HIS A 28 -4.47 -6.73 5.64
CA HIS A 28 -3.25 -6.04 6.10
C HIS A 28 -3.06 -6.14 7.62
N ARG A 29 -4.14 -5.91 8.40
CA ARG A 29 -4.11 -6.02 9.86
C ARG A 29 -3.73 -7.43 10.32
N HIS A 30 -4.34 -8.45 9.72
CA HIS A 30 -4.07 -9.84 10.07
C HIS A 30 -2.60 -10.18 9.81
N LYS A 31 -2.07 -9.85 8.64
CA LYS A 31 -0.65 -10.09 8.29
C LYS A 31 0.31 -9.43 9.26
N ILE A 32 0.04 -8.19 9.66
CA ILE A 32 0.86 -7.46 10.64
C ILE A 32 0.79 -8.12 12.02
N ASN A 33 -0.41 -8.49 12.46
CA ASN A 33 -0.62 -9.12 13.76
C ASN A 33 0.01 -10.52 13.85
N THR A 34 0.00 -11.28 12.74
CA THR A 34 0.62 -12.60 12.65
C THR A 34 2.10 -12.54 12.27
N LYS A 35 2.70 -11.35 12.23
CA LYS A 35 4.11 -11.13 11.89
C LYS A 35 4.52 -11.72 10.53
N SER A 36 3.57 -11.75 9.58
CA SER A 36 3.80 -12.23 8.23
C SER A 36 4.47 -11.14 7.39
N CYS A 37 5.66 -11.43 6.87
CA CYS A 37 6.48 -10.50 6.08
C CYS A 37 6.41 -10.74 4.56
N ASP A 38 5.37 -11.43 4.08
CA ASP A 38 5.21 -11.82 2.68
C ASP A 38 4.57 -10.73 1.79
N THR A 39 4.12 -9.64 2.40
CA THR A 39 3.61 -8.46 1.69
C THR A 39 4.48 -7.26 2.04
N PRO A 40 4.62 -6.26 1.15
CA PRO A 40 5.44 -5.09 1.46
C PRO A 40 4.99 -4.31 2.70
N VAL A 41 3.67 -4.21 2.90
CA VAL A 41 3.10 -3.61 4.11
C VAL A 41 3.45 -4.45 5.35
N GLY A 42 3.36 -5.78 5.25
CA GLY A 42 3.76 -6.71 6.32
C GLY A 42 5.24 -6.57 6.65
N GLN A 43 6.12 -6.65 5.65
CA GLN A 43 7.57 -6.50 5.83
C GLN A 43 7.94 -5.23 6.60
N HIS A 44 7.28 -4.11 6.29
CA HIS A 44 7.51 -2.84 7.00
C HIS A 44 6.97 -2.85 8.44
N PHE A 45 5.68 -3.15 8.62
CA PHE A 45 4.98 -3.03 9.91
C PHE A 45 5.12 -4.25 10.84
N CYS A 46 5.81 -5.32 10.42
CA CYS A 46 6.12 -6.46 11.29
C CYS A 46 7.36 -6.21 12.17
N SER A 47 8.22 -5.25 11.80
CA SER A 47 9.45 -4.91 12.50
C SER A 47 9.23 -4.25 13.88
N GLN A 48 10.18 -4.39 14.82
CA GLN A 48 9.99 -4.07 16.25
C GLN A 48 9.58 -2.62 16.53
N ASN A 49 9.92 -1.68 15.65
CA ASN A 49 9.64 -0.26 15.83
C ASN A 49 8.43 0.27 15.06
N TYR A 50 7.80 -0.56 14.23
CA TYR A 50 6.71 -0.15 13.35
C TYR A 50 5.47 -0.98 13.68
N SER A 51 4.36 -0.32 14.01
CA SER A 51 3.11 -0.99 14.41
C SER A 51 1.91 -0.33 13.74
N LEU A 52 0.74 -0.96 13.84
CA LEU A 52 -0.52 -0.40 13.32
C LEU A 52 -0.86 0.99 13.89
N GLN A 53 -0.34 1.35 15.06
CA GLN A 53 -0.55 2.69 15.64
C GLN A 53 0.12 3.79 14.79
N GLY A 54 1.21 3.47 14.10
CA GLY A 54 1.87 4.37 13.17
C GLY A 54 1.27 4.36 11.77
N MET A 55 0.21 3.60 11.51
CA MET A 55 -0.40 3.48 10.18
C MET A 55 -1.49 4.54 9.99
N LYS A 56 -1.38 5.33 8.92
CA LYS A 56 -2.45 6.19 8.39
C LYS A 56 -2.94 5.65 7.05
N VAL A 57 -4.22 5.84 6.78
CA VAL A 57 -4.86 5.35 5.55
C VAL A 57 -5.65 6.49 4.89
N LEU A 58 -5.34 6.77 3.63
CA LEU A 58 -6.12 7.64 2.76
C LEU A 58 -6.85 6.80 1.72
N ILE A 59 -8.15 7.05 1.57
CA ILE A 59 -9.07 6.28 0.73
C ILE A 59 -9.55 7.18 -0.41
N GLN A 60 -9.37 6.72 -1.65
CA GLN A 60 -9.96 7.32 -2.83
C GLN A 60 -10.99 6.33 -3.41
N LYS A 61 -12.21 6.81 -3.64
CA LYS A 61 -13.26 6.03 -4.32
C LYS A 61 -13.25 6.34 -5.81
N GLY A 62 -13.70 5.38 -6.61
CA GLY A 62 -13.84 5.48 -8.06
C GLY A 62 -14.28 4.16 -8.66
N THR A 63 -14.57 4.17 -9.96
CA THR A 63 -14.74 2.98 -10.81
C THR A 63 -13.46 2.14 -10.85
N GLU A 64 -13.51 0.92 -11.37
CA GLU A 64 -12.32 0.07 -11.47
C GLU A 64 -11.20 0.76 -12.25
N GLN A 65 -11.55 1.34 -13.39
CA GLN A 65 -10.59 2.06 -14.23
C GLN A 65 -9.99 3.27 -13.49
N GLU A 66 -10.82 4.07 -12.82
CA GLU A 66 -10.34 5.23 -12.06
C GLU A 66 -9.41 4.83 -10.91
N ARG A 67 -9.73 3.75 -10.18
CA ARG A 67 -8.90 3.27 -9.07
C ARG A 67 -7.52 2.82 -9.56
N LYS A 68 -7.45 2.13 -10.69
CA LYS A 68 -6.19 1.67 -11.30
C LYS A 68 -5.36 2.85 -11.84
N ILE A 69 -6.00 3.82 -12.51
CA ILE A 69 -5.34 5.06 -12.93
C ILE A 69 -4.81 5.83 -11.71
N TYR A 70 -5.61 5.92 -10.65
CA TYR A 70 -5.21 6.61 -9.42
C TYR A 70 -4.05 5.93 -8.71
N GLU A 71 -4.06 4.60 -8.63
CA GLU A 71 -2.93 3.82 -8.11
C GLU A 71 -1.66 4.13 -8.88
N PHE A 72 -1.69 4.02 -10.21
CA PHE A 72 -0.54 4.31 -11.05
C PHE A 72 0.01 5.72 -10.83
N LYS A 73 -0.84 6.75 -10.98
CA LYS A 73 -0.44 8.15 -10.78
C LYS A 73 0.11 8.40 -9.38
N CYS A 74 -0.50 7.81 -8.35
CA CYS A 74 -0.01 7.98 -6.98
C CYS A 74 1.34 7.31 -6.75
N MET A 75 1.59 6.15 -7.38
CA MET A 75 2.89 5.48 -7.28
C MET A 75 3.99 6.28 -7.95
N GLU A 76 3.73 6.89 -9.10
CA GLU A 76 4.68 7.81 -9.76
C GLU A 76 4.91 9.06 -8.93
N LEU A 77 3.85 9.76 -8.52
CA LEU A 77 3.93 11.01 -7.76
C LEU A 77 4.67 10.85 -6.42
N ASN A 78 4.50 9.71 -5.76
CA ASN A 78 5.15 9.43 -4.47
C ASN A 78 6.40 8.56 -4.61
N ASN A 79 6.84 8.27 -5.84
CA ASN A 79 8.01 7.45 -6.15
C ASN A 79 8.07 6.13 -5.35
N THR A 80 6.93 5.46 -5.18
CA THR A 80 6.83 4.39 -4.16
C THR A 80 7.54 3.10 -4.55
N LEU A 81 7.95 2.96 -5.82
CA LEU A 81 8.78 1.85 -6.28
C LEU A 81 10.25 2.01 -5.88
N ARG A 82 10.76 3.24 -5.79
CA ARG A 82 12.18 3.49 -5.47
C ARG A 82 12.39 3.87 -4.02
N GLN A 83 11.45 4.63 -3.48
CA GLN A 83 11.55 5.21 -2.14
C GLN A 83 10.44 4.73 -1.21
N GLY A 84 9.37 4.13 -1.73
CA GLY A 84 8.24 3.65 -0.93
C GLY A 84 8.33 2.17 -0.59
N LEU A 85 7.17 1.61 -0.26
CA LEU A 85 7.02 0.20 0.11
C LEU A 85 6.60 -0.67 -1.08
N ASN A 86 6.23 -0.13 -2.24
CA ASN A 86 5.75 -0.96 -3.36
C ASN A 86 6.92 -1.78 -3.95
N LEU A 87 6.78 -3.12 -4.06
CA LEU A 87 7.84 -4.01 -4.56
C LEU A 87 7.89 -4.16 -6.08
N GLY A 88 6.91 -3.61 -6.79
CA GLY A 88 6.84 -3.71 -8.24
C GLY A 88 5.54 -3.15 -8.79
N SER A 89 5.50 -3.04 -10.11
CA SER A 89 4.38 -2.56 -10.90
C SER A 89 3.62 -3.71 -11.58
N GLY A 90 3.66 -4.94 -11.05
CA GLY A 90 3.15 -6.14 -11.74
C GLY A 90 1.67 -6.11 -12.17
N PHE A 91 0.88 -5.14 -11.70
CA PHE A 91 -0.49 -4.85 -12.14
C PHE A 91 -0.58 -3.88 -13.33
N MET A 92 0.52 -3.20 -13.70
CA MET A 92 0.62 -2.21 -14.78
C MET A 92 0.89 -2.81 -16.16
N SER A 93 1.28 -4.09 -16.27
CA SER A 93 1.51 -4.74 -17.57
C SER A 93 0.28 -4.73 -18.48
N HIS A 94 -0.91 -4.50 -17.93
CA HIS A 94 -2.17 -4.41 -18.66
C HIS A 94 -2.57 -2.99 -19.10
N TYR A 95 -1.80 -1.96 -18.75
CA TYR A 95 -2.19 -0.55 -18.94
C TYR A 95 -1.14 0.30 -19.68
N VAL A 96 0.06 -0.24 -19.89
CA VAL A 96 1.06 0.40 -20.75
C VAL A 96 0.97 -0.24 -22.13
N THR A 97 0.22 0.41 -23.02
CA THR A 97 0.34 0.26 -24.48
C THR A 97 1.28 1.32 -25.02
#